data_AF-A0A6B9ZC69-F1
#
_entry.id   AF-A0A6B9ZC69-F1
#
_cell.length_a   1.000
_cell.length_b   1.000
_cell.length_c   1.000
_cell.angle_alpha   90.00
_cell.angle_beta   90.00
_cell.angle_gamma   90.00
#
_symmetry.space_group_name_H-M   'P 1'
#
loop_
_entity.id
_entity.type
_entity.pdbx_description
1 polymer ?
#
loop_
_entity_poly.entity_id
_entity_poly.type
_entity_poly.pdbx_seq_one_letter_code
_entity_poly.pdbx_strand_id
1 'polypeptide(L)'
;MMKKHIFSALLLTGGYNIAMACDACKKKQAVVPGGLTHGRTPDSQWDYVIVLVMVVIVLLTLFYSVKWLIRPGEKSADHIKQFILNNSSYER
;
A
#
# COMPACT_ATOMS: atom_id res chain seq x y z
N MET A 1 30.33 -6.59 21.45
CA MET A 1 29.60 -5.60 20.61
C MET A 1 29.57 -5.95 19.12
N MET A 2 30.61 -6.55 18.52
CA MET A 2 30.66 -6.86 17.08
C MET A 2 29.66 -7.93 16.59
N LYS A 3 29.32 -8.93 17.42
CA LYS A 3 28.42 -10.04 17.00
C LYS A 3 27.03 -9.55 16.56
N LYS A 4 26.44 -8.57 17.25
CA LYS A 4 25.13 -7.99 16.86
C LYS A 4 25.18 -7.24 15.53
N HIS A 5 26.32 -6.61 15.21
CA HIS A 5 26.49 -5.91 13.94
C HIS A 5 26.78 -6.88 12.80
N ILE A 6 27.46 -8.01 13.06
CA ILE A 6 27.66 -9.08 12.09
C ILE A 6 26.33 -9.76 11.75
N PHE A 7 25.49 -10.05 12.76
CA PHE A 7 24.15 -10.60 12.52
C PHE A 7 23.24 -9.61 11.77
N SER A 8 23.28 -8.33 12.11
CA SER A 8 22.53 -7.28 11.41
C SER A 8 23.00 -7.10 9.96
N ALA A 9 24.31 -7.11 9.72
CA ALA A 9 24.88 -7.02 8.38
C ALA A 9 24.51 -8.23 7.52
N LEU A 10 24.58 -9.45 8.07
CA LEU A 10 24.21 -10.69 7.38
C LEU A 10 22.72 -10.72 7.01
N LEU A 11 21.85 -10.20 7.89
CA LEU A 11 20.40 -10.11 7.64
C LEU A 11 20.08 -9.10 6.52
N LEU A 12 20.80 -7.97 6.49
CA LEU A 12 20.62 -6.91 5.50
C LEU A 12 21.15 -7.30 4.10
N THR A 13 22.26 -8.04 4.01
CA THR A 13 22.83 -8.45 2.71
C THR A 13 22.23 -9.74 2.16
N GLY A 14 21.76 -10.66 3.02
CA GLY A 14 21.21 -11.95 2.59
C GLY A 14 19.87 -11.87 1.87
N GLY A 15 19.05 -10.85 2.16
CA GLY A 15 17.71 -10.69 1.58
C GLY A 15 17.68 -10.09 0.16
N TYR A 16 18.77 -9.43 -0.27
CA TYR A 16 18.78 -8.68 -1.53
C TYR A 16 18.60 -9.58 -2.77
N ASN A 17 19.16 -10.79 -2.76
CA ASN A 17 19.04 -11.72 -3.88
C ASN A 17 17.65 -12.37 -3.98
N ILE A 18 16.84 -12.34 -2.92
CA ILE A 18 15.45 -12.87 -2.91
C ILE A 18 14.49 -11.87 -3.59
N ALA A 19 14.87 -10.59 -3.71
CA ALA A 19 14.06 -9.57 -4.36
C ALA A 19 14.06 -9.66 -5.90
N MET A 20 14.99 -10.41 -6.50
CA MET A 20 15.13 -10.54 -7.95
C MET A 20 14.42 -11.80 -8.46
N ALA A 21 13.46 -11.64 -9.38
CA ALA A 21 12.80 -12.77 -10.01
C ALA A 21 13.80 -13.61 -10.83
N CYS A 22 13.79 -14.94 -10.64
CA CYS A 22 14.55 -15.86 -11.49
C CYS A 22 13.99 -15.90 -12.92
N ASP A 23 14.77 -16.41 -13.88
CA ASP A 23 14.37 -16.43 -15.29
C ASP A 23 13.10 -17.24 -15.55
N ALA A 24 12.87 -18.29 -14.75
CA ALA A 24 11.62 -19.05 -14.81
C ALA A 24 10.41 -18.20 -14.38
N CYS A 25 10.55 -17.38 -13.34
CA CYS A 25 9.50 -16.46 -12.89
C CYS A 25 9.25 -15.35 -13.93
N LYS A 26 10.29 -14.77 -14.52
CA LYS A 26 10.16 -13.72 -15.56
C LYS A 26 9.36 -14.20 -16.78
N LYS A 27 9.60 -15.44 -17.24
CA LYS A 27 8.86 -16.03 -18.38
C LYS A 27 7.38 -16.28 -18.10
N LYS A 28 6.98 -16.34 -16.83
CA LYS A 28 5.59 -16.57 -16.40
C LYS A 28 4.86 -15.29 -16.01
N GLN A 29 5.50 -14.13 -16.11
CA GLN A 29 4.86 -12.83 -15.90
C GLN A 29 3.98 -12.48 -17.10
N ALA A 30 2.79 -11.91 -16.85
CA ALA A 30 1.94 -11.35 -17.92
C ALA A 30 2.69 -10.29 -18.74
N VAL A 31 2.30 -10.14 -19.99
CA VAL A 31 2.83 -9.10 -20.89
C VAL A 31 2.55 -7.70 -20.34
N VAL A 32 1.46 -7.52 -19.56
CA VAL A 32 1.07 -6.24 -18.96
C VAL A 32 0.57 -6.45 -17.52
N PRO A 33 1.19 -5.85 -16.48
CA PRO A 33 2.42 -5.08 -16.46
C PRO A 33 3.58 -5.99 -16.01
N GLY A 34 4.08 -6.81 -16.94
CA GLY A 34 5.20 -7.72 -16.69
C GLY A 34 6.42 -6.97 -16.19
N GLY A 35 6.95 -7.40 -15.04
CA GLY A 35 8.10 -6.77 -14.39
C GLY A 35 7.77 -5.75 -13.29
N LEU A 36 6.53 -5.24 -13.21
CA LEU A 36 6.11 -4.35 -12.11
C LEU A 36 5.46 -5.11 -10.96
N THR A 37 4.74 -6.19 -11.27
CA THR A 37 4.04 -7.01 -10.27
C THR A 37 4.93 -8.14 -9.80
N HIS A 38 5.10 -8.26 -8.49
CA HIS A 38 5.66 -9.45 -7.87
C HIS A 38 4.56 -10.50 -7.70
N GLY A 39 4.89 -11.77 -7.91
CA GLY A 39 3.96 -12.89 -7.72
C GLY A 39 3.48 -13.55 -9.01
N ARG A 40 2.58 -14.52 -8.84
CA ARG A 40 2.01 -15.31 -9.92
C ARG A 40 1.05 -14.44 -10.73
N THR A 41 1.16 -14.54 -12.05
CA THR A 41 0.23 -13.88 -12.98
C THR A 41 -1.12 -14.59 -12.96
N PRO A 42 -2.23 -13.85 -13.17
CA PRO A 42 -3.56 -14.44 -13.37
C PRO A 42 -3.53 -15.59 -14.39
N ASP A 43 -4.05 -16.76 -14.00
CA ASP A 43 -4.02 -17.97 -14.85
C ASP A 43 -5.18 -17.95 -15.87
N SER A 44 -6.27 -17.22 -15.59
CA SER A 44 -7.46 -17.12 -16.44
C SER A 44 -7.86 -15.68 -16.79
N GLN A 45 -8.71 -15.49 -17.80
CA GLN A 45 -9.27 -14.16 -18.13
C GLN A 45 -10.18 -13.61 -17.03
N TRP A 46 -10.86 -14.49 -16.28
CA TRP A 46 -11.72 -14.10 -15.17
C TRP A 46 -10.93 -13.53 -14.00
N ASP A 47 -9.71 -14.02 -13.78
CA ASP A 47 -8.83 -13.51 -12.75
C ASP A 47 -8.49 -12.03 -13.01
N TYR A 48 -8.33 -11.60 -14.28
CA TYR A 48 -8.14 -10.18 -14.63
C TYR A 48 -9.37 -9.32 -14.35
N VAL A 49 -10.58 -9.87 -14.53
CA VAL A 49 -11.82 -9.17 -14.17
C VAL A 49 -11.87 -8.92 -12.67
N ILE A 50 -11.52 -9.91 -11.86
CA ILE A 50 -11.44 -9.77 -10.40
C ILE A 50 -10.41 -8.71 -10.01
N VAL A 51 -9.21 -8.74 -10.60
CA VAL A 51 -8.17 -7.74 -10.37
C VAL A 51 -8.68 -6.33 -10.70
N LEU A 52 -9.36 -6.16 -11.83
CA LEU A 52 -9.93 -4.87 -12.23
C LEU A 52 -10.96 -4.36 -11.20
N VAL A 53 -11.86 -5.24 -10.74
CA VAL A 53 -12.86 -4.89 -9.72
C VAL A 53 -12.17 -4.49 -8.40
N MET A 54 -11.14 -5.23 -7.98
CA MET A 54 -10.37 -4.90 -6.78
C MET A 54 -9.68 -3.54 -6.89
N VAL A 55 -9.08 -3.23 -8.05
CA VAL A 55 -8.46 -1.91 -8.30
C VAL A 55 -9.49 -0.79 -8.17
N VAL A 56 -10.69 -0.95 -8.74
CA VAL A 56 -11.76 0.05 -8.61
C VAL A 56 -12.16 0.24 -7.15
N ILE A 57 -12.34 -0.84 -6.39
CA ILE A 57 -12.70 -0.77 -4.97
C ILE A 57 -11.61 -0.04 -4.18
N VAL A 58 -10.33 -0.36 -4.39
CA VAL A 58 -9.20 0.29 -3.70
C VAL A 58 -9.12 1.78 -4.04
N LEU A 59 -9.34 2.15 -5.30
CA LEU A 59 -9.33 3.57 -5.68
C LEU A 59 -10.49 4.33 -5.02
N LEU A 60 -11.67 3.73 -4.93
CA LEU A 60 -12.81 4.32 -4.23
C LEU A 60 -12.53 4.46 -2.73
N THR A 61 -12.03 3.42 -2.08
CA THR A 61 -11.72 3.47 -0.64
C THR A 61 -10.61 4.47 -0.34
N LEU A 62 -9.56 4.52 -1.16
CA LEU A 62 -8.50 5.51 -1.04
C LEU A 62 -9.04 6.93 -1.23
N PHE A 63 -9.87 7.16 -2.25
CA PHE A 63 -10.50 8.45 -2.49
C PHE A 63 -11.32 8.92 -1.28
N TYR A 64 -12.21 8.07 -0.74
CA TYR A 64 -13.03 8.43 0.42
C TYR A 64 -12.21 8.60 1.69
N SER A 65 -11.19 7.77 1.89
CA SER A 65 -10.25 7.89 3.00
C SER A 65 -9.56 9.27 2.97
N VAL A 66 -8.98 9.67 1.83
CA VAL A 66 -8.34 10.98 1.68
C VAL A 66 -9.36 12.12 1.79
N LYS A 67 -10.53 11.99 1.15
CA LYS A 67 -11.61 12.98 1.17
C LYS A 67 -12.00 13.32 2.61
N TRP A 68 -12.30 12.32 3.44
CA TRP A 68 -12.69 12.53 4.83
C TRP A 68 -11.50 12.81 5.75
N LEU A 69 -10.29 12.47 5.32
CA LEU A 69 -9.08 12.92 5.98
C LEU A 69 -8.93 14.45 5.90
N ILE A 70 -9.19 15.04 4.72
CA ILE A 70 -9.03 16.48 4.46
C ILE A 70 -10.28 17.26 4.88
N ARG A 71 -11.47 16.79 4.52
CA ARG A 71 -12.76 17.46 4.81
C ARG A 71 -13.72 16.46 5.45
N PRO A 72 -13.74 16.39 6.80
CA PRO A 72 -14.67 15.53 7.50
C PRO A 72 -16.12 15.95 7.18
N GLY A 73 -16.98 14.96 6.97
CA GLY A 73 -18.42 15.19 6.76
C GLY A 73 -19.20 15.35 8.06
N GLU A 74 -18.57 15.12 9.23
CA GLU A 74 -19.23 15.31 10.51
C GLU A 74 -19.50 16.78 10.80
N LYS A 75 -20.74 17.05 11.22
CA LYS A 75 -21.21 18.38 11.64
C LYS A 75 -21.24 18.53 13.17
N SER A 76 -20.97 17.46 13.92
CA SER A 76 -20.98 17.51 15.38
C SER A 76 -19.75 18.24 15.91
N ALA A 77 -19.97 19.17 16.84
CA ALA A 77 -18.90 19.91 17.48
C ALA A 77 -17.98 19.02 18.33
N ASP A 78 -18.51 17.91 18.86
CA ASP A 78 -17.79 16.97 19.74
C ASP A 78 -16.85 16.01 19.00
N HIS A 79 -16.75 16.11 17.68
CA HIS A 79 -15.84 15.26 16.92
C HIS A 79 -14.39 15.75 17.09
N ILE A 80 -13.47 14.85 17.44
CA ILE A 80 -12.05 15.16 17.70
C ILE A 80 -11.40 16.00 16.59
N LYS A 81 -11.85 15.81 15.35
CA LYS A 81 -11.33 16.53 14.19
C LYS A 81 -11.88 17.96 14.05
N GLN A 82 -13.11 18.20 14.46
CA GLN A 82 -13.70 19.55 14.52
C GLN A 82 -13.04 20.37 15.64
N PHE A 83 -12.71 19.73 16.77
CA PHE A 83 -11.95 20.34 17.86
C PHE A 83 -10.58 20.88 17.40
N ILE A 84 -9.83 20.10 16.62
CA ILE A 84 -8.51 20.52 16.11
C ILE A 84 -8.65 21.62 15.05
N LEU A 85 -9.62 21.49 14.13
CA LEU A 85 -9.76 22.40 12.99
C LEU A 85 -10.44 23.74 13.34
N ASN A 86 -11.26 23.77 14.38
CA ASN A 86 -12.05 24.93 14.77
C ASN A 86 -11.72 25.42 16.20
N ASN A 87 -10.45 25.29 16.60
CA ASN A 87 -9.96 25.73 17.90
C ASN A 87 -9.92 27.27 18.01
N SER A 88 -11.07 27.93 17.93
CA SER A 88 -11.24 29.34 18.33
C SER A 88 -11.52 29.49 19.83
N SER A 89 -11.60 28.37 20.57
CA SER A 89 -11.96 28.33 21.99
C SER A 89 -10.76 28.49 22.93
N TYR A 90 -9.52 28.46 22.41
CA TYR A 90 -8.29 28.61 23.19
C TYR A 90 -7.63 30.01 23.07
N GLU A 91 -8.20 30.93 22.29
CA GLU A 91 -7.72 32.32 22.14
C GLU A 91 -8.50 33.35 22.97
N ARG A 92 -9.30 32.91 23.95
CA ARG A 92 -9.94 33.80 24.95
C ARG A 92 -9.46 33.50 26.37
#